data_AF-A0A5J4L2Z7-F1
#
_entry.id   AF-A0A5J4L2Z7-F1
#
_cell.length_a   1.000
_cell.length_b   1.000
_cell.length_c   1.000
_cell.angle_alpha   90.00
_cell.angle_beta   90.00
_cell.angle_gamma   90.00
#
_symmetry.space_group_name_H-M   'P 1'
#
loop_
_entity.id
_entity.type
_entity.pdbx_description
1 polymer ?
#
loop_
_entity_poly.entity_id
_entity_poly.type
_entity_poly.pdbx_seq_one_letter_code
_entity_poly.pdbx_strand_id
1 'polypeptide(L)' 'MRILVMNPNTTASMTASIRATATAAAAPGTEILATEPLWGPESIEGHFEGYLSAAAVLDRLATLDTPF' A
#
# COMPACT_ATOMS: atom_id res chain seq x y z
N MET A 1 -1.17 8.87 16.14
CA MET A 1 -1.49 9.12 14.70
C MET A 1 -1.34 7.79 13.98
N ARG A 2 -2.17 7.51 12.98
CA ARG A 2 -2.04 6.31 12.17
C ARG A 2 -1.82 6.73 10.71
N ILE A 3 -1.00 5.96 9.99
CA ILE A 3 -0.61 6.26 8.61
C ILE A 3 -0.84 5.01 7.78
N LEU A 4 -1.67 5.14 6.75
CA LEU A 4 -1.81 4.14 5.70
C LEU A 4 -0.65 4.26 4.71
N VAL A 5 0.14 3.20 4.59
CA VAL A 5 1.22 3.07 3.60
C VAL A 5 0.79 2.03 2.58
N MET A 6 0.30 2.48 1.42
CA MET A 6 -0.20 1.59 0.39
C MET A 6 0.88 1.21 -0.61
N ASN A 7 1.17 -0.08 -0.71
CA ASN A 7 1.95 -0.62 -1.82
C ASN A 7 1.10 -0.51 -3.10
N PRO A 8 1.57 0.13 -4.18
CA PRO A 8 0.76 0.29 -5.39
C PRO A 8 0.63 -0.99 -6.24
N ASN A 9 1.42 -2.02 -5.97
CA ASN A 9 1.30 -3.35 -6.60
C ASN A 9 0.69 -4.39 -5.65
N THR A 10 0.37 -5.58 -6.18
CA THR A 10 -0.32 -6.64 -5.44
C THR A 10 0.62 -7.61 -4.70
N THR A 11 1.92 -7.35 -4.65
CA THR A 11 2.90 -8.30 -4.11
C THR A 11 2.99 -8.18 -2.59
N ALA A 12 2.43 -9.15 -1.87
CA ALA A 12 2.37 -9.15 -0.40
C ALA A 12 3.75 -9.09 0.27
N SER A 13 4.78 -9.75 -0.30
CA SER A 13 6.15 -9.69 0.23
C SER A 13 6.73 -8.28 0.13
N MET A 14 6.41 -7.54 -0.93
CA MET A 14 6.78 -6.14 -1.08
C MET A 14 6.07 -5.26 -0.05
N THR A 15 4.77 -5.49 0.21
CA THR A 15 4.06 -4.78 1.29
C THR A 15 4.69 -5.04 2.65
N ALA A 16 5.09 -6.30 2.92
CA ALA A 16 5.77 -6.64 4.18
C ALA A 16 7.10 -5.90 4.34
N SER A 17 7.91 -5.82 3.27
CA SER A 17 9.14 -5.03 3.26
C SER A 17 8.88 -3.54 3.49
N ILE A 18 7.91 -2.96 2.78
CA ILE A 18 7.49 -1.56 2.96
C ILE A 18 7.04 -1.30 4.40
N ARG A 19 6.23 -2.20 4.99
CA ARG A 19 5.77 -2.10 6.38
C ARG A 19 6.94 -2.05 7.35
N ALA A 20 7.92 -2.94 7.19
CA ALA A 20 9.08 -3.01 8.07
C ALA A 20 9.88 -1.71 8.02
N THR A 21 10.15 -1.18 6.82
CA THR A 21 10.88 0.08 6.64
C THR A 21 10.10 1.27 7.21
N ALA A 22 8.81 1.38 6.92
CA ALA A 22 7.97 2.47 7.42
C ALA A 22 7.86 2.44 8.96
N THR A 23 7.72 1.25 9.55
CA THR A 23 7.65 1.08 11.00
C THR A 23 8.97 1.46 11.68
N ALA A 24 10.11 1.09 11.09
CA ALA A 24 11.43 1.42 11.61
C ALA A 24 11.71 2.94 11.61
N ALA A 25 11.11 3.69 10.68
CA ALA A 25 11.25 5.14 10.57
C ALA A 25 10.20 5.93 11.37
N ALA A 26 9.16 5.26 11.88
CA ALA A 26 8.03 5.91 12.52
C ALA A 26 8.39 6.51 13.89
N ALA A 27 7.95 7.75 14.15
CA ALA A 27 8.11 8.37 15.47
C ALA A 27 7.25 7.67 16.53
N PRO A 28 7.64 7.71 17.83
CA PRO A 28 6.85 7.13 18.91
C PRO A 28 5.37 7.57 18.87
N GLY A 29 4.45 6.61 19.00
CA GLY A 29 3.01 6.86 18.93
C GLY A 29 2.44 6.96 17.50
N THR A 30 3.24 6.68 16.47
CA THR A 30 2.77 6.52 15.09
C THR A 30 2.53 5.05 14.77
N GLU A 31 1.30 4.71 14.37
CA GLU A 31 0.96 3.37 13.89
C GLU A 31 1.06 3.32 12.36
N ILE A 32 1.71 2.29 11.84
CA ILE A 32 1.79 2.03 10.39
C ILE A 32 0.79 0.93 10.02
N LEU A 33 -0.17 1.28 9.16
CA LEU A 33 -1.03 0.32 8.47
C LEU A 33 -0.52 0.16 7.04
N ALA A 34 0.07 -0.98 6.70
CA ALA A 34 0.52 -1.25 5.34
C ALA A 34 -0.36 -2.31 4.67
N THR A 35 -0.81 -2.02 3.45
CA THR A 35 -1.64 -2.91 2.61
C THR A 35 -1.32 -2.72 1.13
N GLU A 36 -1.70 -3.69 0.34
CA GLU A 36 -1.76 -3.66 -1.12
C GLU A 36 -3.22 -3.64 -1.61
N PRO A 37 -3.46 -3.23 -2.87
CA PRO A 37 -4.68 -3.52 -3.61
C PRO A 37 -4.94 -5.02 -3.78
N LEU A 38 -6.22 -5.37 -3.93
CA LEU A 38 -6.66 -6.77 -4.15
C LEU A 38 -6.57 -7.20 -5.62
N TRP A 39 -6.31 -6.26 -6.52
CA TRP A 39 -6.17 -6.48 -7.96
C TRP A 39 -5.17 -5.47 -8.53
N GLY A 40 -4.77 -5.67 -9.78
CA GLY A 40 -3.74 -4.88 -10.43
C GLY A 40 -2.47 -5.70 -10.67
N PRO A 41 -1.37 -5.04 -11.04
CA PRO A 41 -0.16 -5.72 -11.45
C PRO A 41 0.70 -6.12 -10.23
N GLU A 42 1.47 -7.20 -10.39
CA GLU A 42 2.45 -7.64 -9.37
C GLU A 42 3.68 -6.72 -9.27
N SER A 43 4.03 -6.07 -10.38
CA SER A 43 5.11 -5.09 -10.54
C SER A 43 4.64 -3.96 -11.46
N ILE A 44 5.15 -2.75 -11.29
CA ILE A 44 4.76 -1.58 -12.09
C ILE A 44 5.98 -1.12 -12.88
N GLU A 45 6.00 -1.40 -14.18
CA GLU A 45 7.20 -1.27 -15.01
C GLU A 45 6.97 -0.40 -16.27
N GLY A 46 5.74 0.10 -16.44
CA GLY A 46 5.39 1.01 -17.50
C GLY A 46 4.05 1.71 -17.28
N HIS A 47 3.63 2.46 -18.30
CA HIS A 47 2.40 3.27 -18.23
C HIS A 47 1.14 2.43 -18.04
N PHE A 48 1.05 1.27 -18.69
CA PHE A 48 -0.11 0.39 -18.58
C PHE A 48 -0.31 -0.09 -17.14
N GLU A 49 0.73 -0.66 -16.51
CA GLU A 49 0.65 -1.07 -15.10
C GLU A 49 0.42 0.12 -14.18
N GLY A 50 1.03 1.28 -14.48
CA GLY A 50 0.84 2.50 -13.70
C GLY A 50 -0.62 2.95 -13.63
N TYR A 51 -1.35 2.91 -14.76
CA TYR A 51 -2.77 3.26 -14.77
C TYR A 51 -3.64 2.23 -14.03
N LEU A 52 -3.35 0.93 -14.19
CA LEU A 52 -4.06 -0.12 -13.44
C LEU A 52 -3.82 0.02 -11.94
N SER A 53 -2.57 0.24 -11.54
CA SER A 53 -2.17 0.44 -10.15
C SER A 53 -2.88 1.64 -9.53
N ALA A 54 -2.96 2.78 -10.23
CA ALA A 54 -3.65 3.96 -9.74
C ALA A 54 -5.13 3.68 -9.45
N ALA A 55 -5.82 2.99 -10.35
CA ALA A 55 -7.21 2.61 -10.15
C ALA A 55 -7.37 1.61 -8.99
N ALA A 56 -6.47 0.63 -8.88
CA ALA A 56 -6.51 -0.37 -7.82
C ALA A 56 -6.21 0.21 -6.42
N VAL A 57 -5.32 1.18 -6.32
CA VAL A 57 -5.04 1.93 -5.08
C VAL A 57 -6.28 2.71 -4.63
N LEU A 58 -6.95 3.40 -5.55
CA LEU A 58 -8.17 4.15 -5.24
C LEU A 58 -9.32 3.22 -4.80
N ASP A 59 -9.49 2.10 -5.50
CA ASP A 59 -10.46 1.07 -5.12
C ASP A 59 -10.17 0.50 -3.72
N ARG A 60 -8.90 0.18 -3.44
CA ARG A 60 -8.51 -0.32 -2.13
C ARG A 60 -8.74 0.71 -1.03
N LEU A 61 -8.43 1.97 -1.28
CA LEU A 61 -8.69 3.07 -0.35
C LEU A 61 -10.19 3.23 -0.07
N ALA A 62 -11.04 3.11 -1.08
CA ALA A 62 -12.49 3.22 -0.95
C ALA A 62 -13.13 2.03 -0.23
N THR A 63 -12.52 0.85 -0.30
CA THR A 63 -13.03 -0.41 0.26
C THR A 63 -12.32 -0.85 1.55
N LEU A 64 -11.39 -0.04 2.07
CA LEU A 64 -10.69 -0.34 3.30
C LEU A 64 -11.57 0.03 4.51
N ASP A 65 -12.11 -0.97 5.20
CA ASP A 65 -12.98 -0.77 6.38
C ASP A 65 -12.21 -0.41 7.67
N THR A 66 -10.88 -0.35 7.60
CA THR A 66 -10.02 -0.05 8.75
C THR A 66 -9.68 1.44 8.80
N PRO A 67 -10.02 2.18 9.87
CA PRO A 67 -9.66 3.59 10.02
C PRO A 67 -8.14 3.78 10.08
N PHE A 68 -7.63 4.86 9.49
CA PHE A 68 -6.22 5.25 9.51
C PHE A 68 -6.06 6.73 9.82
#